data_AF-A0A249SZ39-F1
#
_entry.id   AF-A0A249SZ39-F1
#
_cell.length_a   1.000
_cell.length_b   1.000
_cell.length_c   1.000
_cell.angle_alpha   90.00
_cell.angle_beta   90.00
_cell.angle_gamma   90.00
#
_symmetry.space_group_name_H-M   'P 1'
#
loop_
_entity.id
_entity.type
_entity.pdbx_description
1 polymer ?
#
loop_
_entity_poly.entity_id
_entity_poly.type
_entity_poly.pdbx_seq_one_letter_code
_entity_poly.pdbx_strand_id
1 'polypeptide(L)'
;MKILTPQRGAFLTEALIIIGLALVPLLVTFPYRVNIFLSWEGAYRLSQGQIPYKDFGTPLGYGFWIIPALFFKLFGPQLISLVKAQVLINIMAGFAFRSIMKSMGVIPAIRILSVLVFALSYSFFNFWPWYNHTVIVYELIGIAFLLKYITGPQNGWRYLCLLLAAGFVFLSIFTKQDGGGLALLLCCALLLYNGVLERRWWELPLFLGMLGVVAIIFIAPLMPGFAYWFNHGQAPHNSRLALSDFAEEILGNSQWIKLYFLLIVLCLIPALKQFKTFWEDKTAMLFTLLTLGILTEAAIFQVTSYTPPDNNIFFHSFAFAFIFSQLTARLQIDLSGLRAFLLSGLLIMLWWSQVYWKYIERIFPRQEVSHQPSSENVVSRQNFMINNDTTNVPLSEWRFSPYPEFQKISMPSVTVDGIARVLALPVVKEKQGAIKVLNMTELTPLAHTMHYQLETGPDFPLWYHLGVGMFNRQLHTFRNKVQQKQYDLVLYEYAPTLNNFFPFALRDELKLHYRQVDSFLAPRRPTNAMIEVYIKP
;
A
#
# COMPACT_ATOMS: atom_id res chain seq x y z
N MET A 1 17.78 -3.24 39.18
CA MET A 1 17.24 -3.27 37.80
C MET A 1 17.56 -4.63 37.15
N LYS A 2 16.72 -5.66 37.37
CA LYS A 2 16.88 -7.04 36.82
C LYS A 2 15.91 -7.34 35.65
N ILE A 3 15.36 -6.31 35.02
CA ILE A 3 14.16 -6.43 34.16
C ILE A 3 14.45 -6.83 32.70
N LEU A 4 15.70 -6.84 32.22
CA LEU A 4 15.98 -7.05 30.80
C LEU A 4 17.00 -8.16 30.54
N THR A 5 16.66 -9.40 30.89
CA THR A 5 17.17 -10.51 30.07
C THR A 5 16.30 -10.60 28.82
N PRO A 6 16.87 -10.57 27.60
CA PRO A 6 16.10 -10.52 26.35
C PRO A 6 15.11 -11.68 26.17
N GLN A 7 15.23 -12.79 26.91
CA GLN A 7 14.32 -13.93 26.78
C GLN A 7 12.93 -13.74 27.43
N ARG A 8 12.82 -13.07 28.59
CA ARG A 8 11.52 -12.90 29.30
C ARG A 8 10.79 -11.62 28.89
N GLY A 9 11.50 -10.60 28.41
CA GLY A 9 10.94 -9.32 27.96
C GLY A 9 10.73 -9.19 26.45
N ALA A 10 11.21 -10.14 25.62
CA ALA A 10 11.22 -9.99 24.16
C ALA A 10 9.85 -9.68 23.56
N PHE A 11 8.80 -10.38 23.98
CA PHE A 11 7.46 -10.12 23.46
C PHE A 11 7.00 -8.70 23.74
N LEU A 12 7.23 -8.21 24.97
CA LEU A 12 6.85 -6.85 25.34
C LEU A 12 7.64 -5.83 24.53
N THR A 13 8.96 -6.01 24.35
CA THR A 13 9.79 -5.13 23.52
C THR A 13 9.35 -5.14 22.06
N GLU A 14 9.11 -6.32 21.48
CA GLU A 14 8.59 -6.47 20.11
C GLU A 14 7.25 -5.75 19.95
N ALA A 15 6.32 -5.95 20.89
CA ALA A 15 5.01 -5.31 20.89
C ALA A 15 5.12 -3.78 21.04
N LEU A 16 6.00 -3.29 21.92
CA LEU A 16 6.25 -1.86 22.10
C LEU A 16 6.81 -1.22 20.82
N ILE A 17 7.72 -1.89 20.11
CA ILE A 17 8.22 -1.40 18.82
C ILE A 17 7.11 -1.38 17.77
N ILE A 18 6.38 -2.49 17.61
CA ILE A 18 5.31 -2.63 16.61
C ILE A 18 4.21 -1.58 16.85
N ILE A 19 3.66 -1.53 18.07
CA ILE A 19 2.54 -0.65 18.42
C ILE A 19 3.02 0.79 18.50
N GLY A 20 4.15 1.05 19.16
CA GLY A 20 4.68 2.40 19.35
C GLY A 20 4.95 3.10 18.02
N LEU A 21 5.67 2.45 17.09
CA LEU A 21 5.96 3.04 15.78
C LEU A 21 4.72 3.12 14.88
N ALA A 22 3.80 2.16 14.96
CA ALA A 22 2.56 2.21 14.20
C ALA A 22 1.62 3.35 14.64
N LEU A 23 1.69 3.80 15.90
CA LEU A 23 0.86 4.89 16.44
C LEU A 23 1.38 6.30 16.13
N VAL A 24 2.67 6.46 15.78
CA VAL A 24 3.28 7.77 15.48
C VAL A 24 2.46 8.59 14.47
N PRO A 25 1.95 8.02 13.36
CA PRO A 25 1.12 8.74 12.40
C PRO A 25 -0.12 9.45 13.00
N LEU A 26 -0.68 8.95 14.11
CA LEU A 26 -1.86 9.56 14.73
C LEU A 26 -1.54 10.90 15.42
N LEU A 27 -0.27 11.13 15.75
CA LEU A 27 0.21 12.29 16.50
C LEU A 27 0.66 13.44 15.58
N VAL A 28 0.73 13.20 14.27
CA VAL A 28 1.22 14.19 13.30
C VAL A 28 0.14 14.59 12.29
N THR A 29 0.43 15.60 11.48
CA THR A 29 -0.39 16.07 10.37
C THR A 29 0.26 15.76 9.03
N PHE A 30 -0.54 15.58 7.99
CA PHE A 30 -0.06 15.11 6.69
C PHE A 30 -0.44 16.07 5.57
N PRO A 31 0.43 16.27 4.57
CA PRO A 31 -0.04 16.81 3.30
C PRO A 31 -0.93 15.78 2.60
N TYR A 32 -1.86 16.26 1.78
CA TYR A 32 -2.62 15.43 0.85
C TYR A 32 -1.68 14.62 -0.06
N ARG A 33 -2.00 13.34 -0.28
CA ARG A 33 -1.19 12.40 -1.08
C ARG A 33 -1.98 11.93 -2.29
N VAL A 34 -1.31 11.85 -3.43
CA VAL A 34 -1.89 11.33 -4.69
C VAL A 34 -2.51 9.94 -4.46
N ASN A 35 -3.62 9.67 -5.14
CA ASN A 35 -4.34 8.39 -5.14
C ASN A 35 -5.06 8.02 -3.83
N ILE A 36 -4.98 8.84 -2.78
CA ILE A 36 -5.75 8.60 -1.55
C ILE A 36 -7.26 8.67 -1.78
N PHE A 37 -7.70 9.41 -2.81
CA PHE A 37 -9.10 9.52 -3.21
C PHE A 37 -9.74 8.16 -3.50
N LEU A 38 -8.95 7.21 -4.04
CA LEU A 38 -9.39 5.85 -4.34
C LEU A 38 -9.59 5.03 -3.06
N SER A 39 -8.67 5.17 -2.10
CA SER A 39 -8.79 4.56 -0.77
C SER A 39 -10.03 5.10 -0.05
N TRP A 40 -10.26 6.41 -0.13
CA TRP A 40 -11.39 7.08 0.50
C TRP A 40 -12.72 6.67 -0.15
N GLU A 41 -12.87 6.79 -1.47
CA GLU A 41 -14.16 6.56 -2.13
C GLU A 41 -14.60 5.10 -2.01
N GLY A 42 -13.70 4.15 -2.21
CA GLY A 42 -14.04 2.73 -2.07
C GLY A 42 -14.45 2.39 -0.63
N ALA A 43 -13.72 2.91 0.36
CA ALA A 43 -14.08 2.71 1.77
C ALA A 43 -15.44 3.34 2.10
N TYR A 44 -15.70 4.55 1.58
CA TYR A 44 -16.96 5.26 1.77
C TYR A 44 -18.13 4.49 1.18
N ARG A 45 -18.06 4.09 -0.10
CA ARG A 45 -19.09 3.28 -0.76
C ARG A 45 -19.40 2.00 0.02
N LEU A 46 -18.39 1.23 0.43
CA LEU A 46 -18.58 0.01 1.22
C LEU A 46 -19.23 0.30 2.59
N SER A 47 -18.80 1.36 3.28
CA SER A 47 -19.37 1.76 4.57
C SER A 47 -20.85 2.18 4.49
N GLN A 48 -21.28 2.64 3.31
CA GLN A 48 -22.67 2.96 2.98
C GLN A 48 -23.48 1.74 2.53
N GLY A 49 -22.85 0.55 2.46
CA GLY A 49 -23.50 -0.69 2.05
C GLY A 49 -23.52 -0.95 0.54
N GLN A 50 -22.80 -0.16 -0.26
CA GLN A 50 -22.64 -0.45 -1.68
C GLN A 50 -21.75 -1.69 -1.88
N ILE A 51 -22.14 -2.52 -2.85
CA ILE A 51 -21.51 -3.79 -3.17
C ILE A 51 -20.64 -3.62 -4.42
N PRO A 52 -19.32 -3.87 -4.32
CA PRO A 52 -18.42 -3.91 -5.46
C PRO A 52 -18.93 -4.85 -6.57
N TYR A 53 -18.68 -4.45 -7.82
CA TYR A 53 -19.09 -5.13 -9.05
C TYR A 53 -20.59 -5.19 -9.33
N LYS A 54 -21.43 -4.69 -8.41
CA LYS A 54 -22.88 -4.50 -8.64
C LYS A 54 -23.22 -3.03 -8.71
N ASP A 55 -22.85 -2.30 -7.65
CA ASP A 55 -23.14 -0.88 -7.51
C ASP A 55 -22.03 -0.02 -8.12
N PHE A 56 -20.82 -0.54 -8.24
CA PHE A 56 -19.72 0.12 -8.94
C PHE A 56 -18.65 -0.88 -9.37
N GLY A 57 -17.91 -0.56 -10.42
CA GLY A 57 -16.80 -1.32 -10.97
C GLY A 57 -15.45 -1.01 -10.35
N THR A 58 -14.58 -2.00 -10.27
CA THR A 58 -13.17 -1.79 -9.90
C THR A 58 -12.29 -2.85 -10.55
N PRO A 59 -11.10 -2.50 -11.07
CA PRO A 59 -10.16 -3.49 -11.61
C PRO A 59 -9.40 -4.26 -10.51
N LEU A 60 -9.55 -3.84 -9.25
CA LEU A 60 -8.92 -4.45 -8.08
C LEU A 60 -9.94 -5.28 -7.31
N GLY A 61 -9.47 -6.28 -6.58
CA GLY A 61 -10.29 -7.00 -5.62
C GLY A 61 -10.65 -6.10 -4.43
N TYR A 62 -11.83 -6.27 -3.83
CA TYR A 62 -12.24 -5.37 -2.75
C TYR A 62 -11.61 -5.66 -1.39
N GLY A 63 -10.74 -6.68 -1.29
CA GLY A 63 -10.00 -7.02 -0.06
C GLY A 63 -9.24 -5.84 0.54
N PHE A 64 -8.80 -4.92 -0.32
CA PHE A 64 -8.15 -3.67 0.05
C PHE A 64 -9.01 -2.78 0.96
N TRP A 65 -10.30 -2.62 0.65
CA TRP A 65 -11.18 -1.66 1.34
C TRP A 65 -11.88 -2.23 2.57
N ILE A 66 -11.73 -3.53 2.89
CA ILE A 66 -12.42 -4.16 4.03
C ILE A 66 -12.10 -3.42 5.34
N ILE A 67 -10.82 -3.22 5.65
CA ILE A 67 -10.39 -2.54 6.88
C ILE A 67 -10.70 -1.03 6.83
N PRO A 68 -10.36 -0.29 5.75
CA PRO A 68 -10.77 1.11 5.60
C PRO A 68 -12.28 1.36 5.79
N ALA A 69 -13.14 0.54 5.19
CA ALA A 69 -14.60 0.69 5.28
C ALA A 69 -15.11 0.47 6.71
N LEU A 70 -14.56 -0.52 7.43
CA LEU A 70 -14.86 -0.72 8.85
C LEU A 70 -14.51 0.52 9.66
N PHE A 71 -13.36 1.14 9.42
CA PHE A 71 -12.94 2.34 10.13
C PHE A 71 -13.80 3.56 9.78
N PHE A 72 -14.32 3.65 8.56
CA PHE A 72 -15.30 4.68 8.21
C PHE A 72 -16.62 4.48 8.96
N LYS A 73 -17.05 3.22 9.15
CA LYS A 73 -18.23 2.92 9.95
C LYS A 73 -18.05 3.26 11.44
N LEU A 74 -16.84 3.05 11.98
CA LEU A 74 -16.52 3.28 13.39
C LEU A 74 -16.19 4.73 13.73
N PHE A 75 -15.49 5.44 12.83
CA PHE A 75 -14.90 6.76 13.12
C PHE A 75 -15.39 7.88 12.18
N GLY A 76 -16.26 7.57 11.22
CA GLY A 76 -16.70 8.50 10.18
C GLY A 76 -15.76 8.56 8.98
N PRO A 77 -16.24 9.05 7.82
CA PRO A 77 -15.51 9.04 6.54
C PRO A 77 -14.54 10.22 6.41
N GLN A 78 -13.68 10.40 7.41
CA GLN A 78 -12.62 11.41 7.39
C GLN A 78 -11.34 10.79 6.85
N LEU A 79 -10.47 11.57 6.18
CA LEU A 79 -9.16 11.07 5.73
C LEU A 79 -8.34 10.54 6.91
N ILE A 80 -8.42 11.14 8.10
CA ILE A 80 -7.75 10.64 9.30
C ILE A 80 -8.22 9.22 9.71
N SER A 81 -9.44 8.81 9.37
CA SER A 81 -9.92 7.44 9.60
C SER A 81 -9.17 6.42 8.75
N LEU A 82 -8.68 6.79 7.56
CA LEU A 82 -7.77 5.96 6.77
C LEU A 82 -6.42 5.77 7.47
N VAL A 83 -5.87 6.81 8.10
CA VAL A 83 -4.63 6.70 8.89
C VAL A 83 -4.83 5.74 10.06
N LYS A 84 -5.97 5.83 10.76
CA LYS A 84 -6.34 4.89 11.83
C LYS A 84 -6.43 3.45 11.31
N ALA A 85 -7.03 3.24 10.14
CA ALA A 85 -7.08 1.93 9.49
C ALA A 85 -5.67 1.40 9.19
N GLN A 86 -4.79 2.25 8.68
CA GLN A 86 -3.40 1.90 8.39
C GLN A 86 -2.59 1.54 9.64
N VAL A 87 -2.84 2.19 10.78
CA VAL A 87 -2.23 1.81 12.07
C VAL A 87 -2.55 0.37 12.41
N LEU A 88 -3.82 -0.04 12.29
CA LEU A 88 -4.22 -1.44 12.53
C LEU A 88 -3.53 -2.39 11.54
N ILE A 89 -3.50 -2.04 10.26
CA ILE A 89 -2.83 -2.82 9.20
C ILE A 89 -1.34 -3.02 9.55
N ASN A 90 -0.63 -1.98 9.96
CA ASN A 90 0.79 -2.05 10.36
C ASN A 90 1.00 -2.90 11.62
N ILE A 91 0.10 -2.81 12.61
CA ILE A 91 0.17 -3.64 13.81
C ILE A 91 0.01 -5.13 13.45
N MET A 92 -0.98 -5.45 12.61
CA MET A 92 -1.19 -6.83 12.13
C MET A 92 0.02 -7.34 11.35
N ALA A 93 0.60 -6.51 10.48
CA ALA A 93 1.80 -6.84 9.71
C ALA A 93 3.00 -7.14 10.63
N GLY A 94 3.25 -6.28 11.63
CA GLY A 94 4.35 -6.46 12.58
C GLY A 94 4.22 -7.73 13.42
N PHE A 95 3.01 -8.06 13.88
CA PHE A 95 2.76 -9.31 14.61
C PHE A 95 2.83 -10.55 13.71
N ALA A 96 2.39 -10.45 12.46
CA ALA A 96 2.55 -11.52 11.48
C ALA A 96 4.04 -11.79 11.20
N PHE A 97 4.82 -10.75 10.88
CA PHE A 97 6.27 -10.85 10.70
C PHE A 97 6.96 -11.46 11.92
N ARG A 98 6.63 -10.99 13.12
CA ARG A 98 7.13 -11.58 14.37
C ARG A 98 6.79 -13.07 14.49
N SER A 99 5.57 -13.47 14.14
CA SER A 99 5.13 -14.87 14.18
C SER A 99 5.90 -15.75 13.20
N ILE A 100 6.17 -15.23 12.00
CA ILE A 100 7.02 -15.87 11.00
C ILE A 100 8.43 -16.09 11.57
N MET A 101 9.07 -15.03 12.09
CA MET A 101 10.43 -15.13 12.66
C MET A 101 10.50 -16.13 13.82
N LYS A 102 9.47 -16.18 14.66
CA LYS A 102 9.36 -17.18 15.74
C LYS A 102 9.26 -18.60 15.17
N SER A 103 8.49 -18.80 14.10
CA SER A 103 8.29 -20.11 13.46
C SER A 103 9.56 -20.61 12.77
N MET A 104 10.44 -19.69 12.34
CA MET A 104 11.77 -19.99 11.77
C MET A 104 12.87 -20.15 12.83
N GLY A 105 12.52 -20.20 14.12
CA GLY A 105 13.49 -20.42 15.19
C GLY A 105 14.43 -19.24 15.45
N VAL A 106 14.13 -18.04 14.95
CA VAL A 106 14.98 -16.86 15.14
C VAL A 106 15.04 -16.51 16.63
N ILE A 107 16.26 -16.42 17.17
CA ILE A 107 16.48 -16.14 18.59
C ILE A 107 15.92 -14.76 18.99
N PRO A 108 15.50 -14.55 20.25
CA PRO A 108 14.76 -13.35 20.64
C PRO A 108 15.48 -12.02 20.36
N ALA A 109 16.79 -11.93 20.60
CA ALA A 109 17.55 -10.70 20.37
C ALA A 109 17.55 -10.29 18.88
N ILE A 110 17.82 -11.24 17.99
CA ILE A 110 17.77 -11.01 16.53
C ILE A 110 16.36 -10.67 16.10
N ARG A 111 15.34 -11.38 16.61
CA ARG A 111 13.94 -11.10 16.27
C ARG A 111 13.51 -9.70 16.66
N ILE A 112 13.90 -9.18 17.83
CA ILE A 112 13.62 -7.79 18.23
C ILE A 112 14.27 -6.81 17.24
N LEU A 113 15.54 -7.03 16.87
CA LEU A 113 16.25 -6.19 15.91
C LEU A 113 15.63 -6.27 14.50
N SER A 114 15.20 -7.45 14.06
CA SER A 114 14.50 -7.63 12.79
C SER A 114 13.13 -6.95 12.80
N VAL A 115 12.41 -6.98 13.92
CA VAL A 115 11.14 -6.24 14.10
C VAL A 115 11.37 -4.73 14.05
N LEU A 116 12.48 -4.24 14.61
CA LEU A 116 12.88 -2.84 14.47
C LEU A 116 13.14 -2.48 13.00
N VAL A 117 13.89 -3.31 12.27
CA VAL A 117 14.11 -3.12 10.82
C VAL A 117 12.78 -3.12 10.09
N PHE A 118 11.90 -4.11 10.32
CA PHE A 118 10.57 -4.18 9.69
C PHE A 118 9.73 -2.93 9.96
N ALA A 119 9.73 -2.44 11.20
CA ALA A 119 8.96 -1.26 11.57
C ALA A 119 9.49 0.00 10.88
N LEU A 120 10.82 0.21 10.86
CA LEU A 120 11.45 1.36 10.22
C LEU A 120 11.38 1.29 8.69
N SER A 121 11.66 0.13 8.13
CA SER A 121 11.81 -0.10 6.69
C SER A 121 10.51 -0.46 6.00
N TYR A 122 9.40 -0.73 6.67
CA TYR A 122 8.17 -1.10 5.98
C TYR A 122 6.89 -0.54 6.60
N SER A 123 6.81 -0.46 7.93
CA SER A 123 5.59 0.05 8.58
C SER A 123 5.55 1.58 8.65
N PHE A 124 6.66 2.23 9.02
CA PHE A 124 6.67 3.63 9.47
C PHE A 124 6.26 4.65 8.41
N PHE A 125 6.71 4.50 7.15
CA PHE A 125 6.33 5.41 6.06
C PHE A 125 5.04 5.01 5.33
N ASN A 126 4.52 3.80 5.58
CA ASN A 126 3.21 3.37 5.09
C ASN A 126 2.13 3.75 6.12
N PHE A 127 1.81 5.05 6.16
CA PHE A 127 0.77 5.63 7.05
C PHE A 127 -0.57 5.91 6.36
N TRP A 128 -0.66 5.60 5.06
CA TRP A 128 -1.91 5.59 4.31
C TRP A 128 -2.24 4.18 3.80
N PRO A 129 -3.53 3.75 3.86
CA PRO A 129 -3.96 2.52 3.22
C PRO A 129 -3.65 2.57 1.73
N TRP A 130 -2.86 1.59 1.30
CA TRP A 130 -2.45 1.42 -0.08
C TRP A 130 -2.51 -0.06 -0.44
N TYR A 131 -3.07 -0.40 -1.60
CA TYR A 131 -3.32 -1.78 -1.99
C TYR A 131 -2.02 -2.61 -2.09
N ASN A 132 -0.89 -2.03 -2.50
CA ASN A 132 0.41 -2.75 -2.49
C ASN A 132 0.92 -3.05 -1.09
N HIS A 133 0.55 -2.25 -0.10
CA HIS A 133 0.91 -2.56 1.28
C HIS A 133 -0.02 -3.64 1.82
N THR A 134 -1.33 -3.47 1.63
CA THR A 134 -2.35 -4.39 2.13
C THR A 134 -2.20 -5.81 1.57
N VAL A 135 -1.83 -5.97 0.29
CA VAL A 135 -1.58 -7.30 -0.33
C VAL A 135 -0.48 -8.07 0.41
N ILE A 136 0.64 -7.41 0.69
CA ILE A 136 1.77 -8.01 1.42
C ILE A 136 1.39 -8.23 2.89
N VAL A 137 0.61 -7.35 3.52
CA VAL A 137 0.15 -7.60 4.90
C VAL A 137 -0.70 -8.87 4.97
N TYR A 138 -1.64 -9.07 4.03
CA TYR A 138 -2.42 -10.30 3.98
C TYR A 138 -1.56 -11.53 3.66
N GLU A 139 -0.59 -11.42 2.75
CA GLU A 139 0.41 -12.47 2.52
C GLU A 139 1.16 -12.83 3.82
N LEU A 140 1.72 -11.85 4.54
CA LEU A 140 2.46 -12.08 5.78
C LEU A 140 1.60 -12.80 6.83
N ILE A 141 0.33 -12.41 6.95
CA ILE A 141 -0.61 -13.10 7.86
C ILE A 141 -0.85 -14.54 7.38
N GLY A 142 -1.04 -14.75 6.07
CA GLY A 142 -1.19 -16.06 5.45
C GLY A 142 0.01 -16.97 5.71
N ILE A 143 1.23 -16.47 5.46
CA ILE A 143 2.49 -17.17 5.72
C ILE A 143 2.65 -17.44 7.23
N ALA A 144 2.29 -16.50 8.10
CA ALA A 144 2.36 -16.72 9.55
C ALA A 144 1.48 -17.89 10.01
N PHE A 145 0.26 -18.00 9.48
CA PHE A 145 -0.62 -19.14 9.75
C PHE A 145 -0.10 -20.43 9.11
N LEU A 146 0.41 -20.35 7.87
CA LEU A 146 0.98 -21.50 7.17
C LEU A 146 2.17 -22.09 7.92
N LEU A 147 3.10 -21.25 8.34
CA LEU A 147 4.26 -21.69 9.11
C LEU A 147 3.85 -22.26 10.46
N LYS A 148 2.80 -21.72 11.09
CA LYS A 148 2.24 -22.30 12.32
C LYS A 148 1.58 -23.66 12.09
N TYR A 149 1.02 -23.91 10.91
CA TYR A 149 0.58 -25.24 10.49
C TYR A 149 1.79 -26.20 10.33
N ILE A 150 2.86 -25.74 9.66
CA ILE A 150 4.04 -26.55 9.31
C ILE A 150 4.93 -26.87 10.53
N THR A 151 5.17 -25.91 11.42
CA THR A 151 6.14 -26.02 12.53
C THR A 151 5.48 -26.09 13.90
N GLY A 152 4.17 -25.88 13.99
CA GLY A 152 3.42 -25.90 15.24
C GLY A 152 3.14 -27.30 15.79
N PRO A 153 2.56 -27.38 17.00
CA PRO A 153 2.16 -28.64 17.60
C PRO A 153 1.09 -29.35 16.75
N GLN A 154 1.17 -30.68 16.69
CA GLN A 154 0.30 -31.54 15.88
C GLN A 154 -1.06 -31.77 16.55
N ASN A 155 -1.88 -30.72 16.67
CA ASN A 155 -3.24 -30.78 17.22
C ASN A 155 -4.30 -30.36 16.20
N GLY A 156 -5.59 -30.51 16.53
CA GLY A 156 -6.70 -30.19 15.63
C GLY A 156 -6.72 -28.74 15.12
N TRP A 157 -6.16 -27.80 15.89
CA TRP A 157 -6.08 -26.38 15.52
C TRP A 157 -5.18 -26.12 14.31
N ARG A 158 -4.29 -27.07 13.94
CA ARG A 158 -3.43 -26.90 12.77
C ARG A 158 -4.25 -26.68 11.49
N TYR A 159 -5.35 -27.42 11.29
CA TYR A 159 -6.16 -27.28 10.07
C TYR A 159 -6.92 -25.96 10.02
N LEU A 160 -7.26 -25.38 11.17
CA LEU A 160 -7.75 -24.00 11.20
C LEU A 160 -6.65 -23.03 10.75
N CYS A 161 -5.39 -23.22 11.17
CA CYS A 161 -4.28 -22.42 10.63
C CYS A 161 -4.13 -22.59 9.12
N LEU A 162 -4.28 -23.80 8.57
CA LEU A 162 -4.24 -24.00 7.11
C LEU A 162 -5.39 -23.28 6.39
N LEU A 163 -6.61 -23.36 6.93
CA LEU A 163 -7.77 -22.65 6.40
C LEU A 163 -7.60 -21.13 6.47
N LEU A 164 -7.09 -20.61 7.58
CA LEU A 164 -6.79 -19.18 7.74
C LEU A 164 -5.67 -18.74 6.80
N ALA A 165 -4.64 -19.56 6.59
CA ALA A 165 -3.61 -19.30 5.59
C ALA A 165 -4.23 -19.17 4.19
N ALA A 166 -5.09 -20.12 3.80
CA ALA A 166 -5.81 -20.05 2.53
C ALA A 166 -6.71 -18.80 2.43
N GLY A 167 -7.41 -18.45 3.50
CA GLY A 167 -8.25 -17.25 3.58
C GLY A 167 -7.46 -15.95 3.37
N PHE A 168 -6.30 -15.81 4.02
CA PHE A 168 -5.46 -14.62 3.88
C PHE A 168 -4.69 -14.58 2.55
N VAL A 169 -4.27 -15.71 2.00
CA VAL A 169 -3.72 -15.78 0.63
C VAL A 169 -4.80 -15.40 -0.39
N PHE A 170 -6.05 -15.85 -0.21
CA PHE A 170 -7.17 -15.37 -1.02
C PHE A 170 -7.34 -13.85 -0.90
N LEU A 171 -7.36 -13.29 0.32
CA LEU A 171 -7.46 -11.83 0.49
C LEU A 171 -6.30 -11.07 -0.16
N SER A 172 -5.11 -11.64 -0.18
CA SER A 172 -3.95 -11.09 -0.90
C SER A 172 -4.24 -11.05 -2.42
N ILE A 173 -4.65 -12.17 -3.03
CA ILE A 173 -5.05 -12.25 -4.46
C ILE A 173 -6.19 -11.26 -4.76
N PHE A 174 -7.16 -11.22 -3.85
CA PHE A 174 -8.35 -10.40 -3.91
C PHE A 174 -8.11 -8.96 -3.41
N THR A 175 -6.86 -8.55 -3.27
CA THR A 175 -6.44 -7.16 -3.12
C THR A 175 -5.62 -6.74 -4.33
N LYS A 176 -4.64 -7.56 -4.71
CA LYS A 176 -3.79 -7.33 -5.88
C LYS A 176 -3.32 -8.67 -6.46
N GLN A 177 -3.62 -8.91 -7.73
CA GLN A 177 -3.44 -10.22 -8.37
C GLN A 177 -1.97 -10.66 -8.47
N ASP A 178 -1.07 -9.75 -8.84
CA ASP A 178 0.37 -10.01 -8.95
C ASP A 178 0.96 -10.40 -7.58
N GLY A 179 0.66 -9.62 -6.53
CA GLY A 179 1.17 -9.90 -5.17
C GLY A 179 0.58 -11.16 -4.58
N GLY A 180 -0.73 -11.30 -4.64
CA GLY A 180 -1.37 -12.50 -4.14
C GLY A 180 -1.01 -13.77 -4.92
N GLY A 181 -0.70 -13.64 -6.22
CA GLY A 181 -0.18 -14.74 -7.02
C GLY A 181 1.19 -15.21 -6.52
N LEU A 182 2.10 -14.27 -6.23
CA LEU A 182 3.42 -14.58 -5.67
C LEU A 182 3.31 -15.16 -4.25
N ALA A 183 2.44 -14.60 -3.41
CA ALA A 183 2.09 -15.15 -2.10
C ALA A 183 1.62 -16.62 -2.19
N LEU A 184 0.74 -16.93 -3.15
CA LEU A 184 0.27 -18.29 -3.40
C LEU A 184 1.42 -19.22 -3.82
N LEU A 185 2.25 -18.80 -4.76
CA LEU A 185 3.41 -19.59 -5.21
C LEU A 185 4.38 -19.88 -4.07
N LEU A 186 4.66 -18.88 -3.23
CA LEU A 186 5.51 -19.03 -2.06
C LEU A 186 4.90 -20.01 -1.05
N CYS A 187 3.61 -19.89 -0.74
CA CYS A 187 2.91 -20.84 0.14
C CYS A 187 2.95 -22.27 -0.41
N CYS A 188 2.70 -22.44 -1.70
CA CYS A 188 2.80 -23.73 -2.39
C CYS A 188 4.21 -24.32 -2.33
N ALA A 189 5.25 -23.50 -2.51
CA ALA A 189 6.64 -23.95 -2.42
C ALA A 189 7.00 -24.43 -1.01
N LEU A 190 6.60 -23.70 0.03
CA LEU A 190 6.82 -24.09 1.43
C LEU A 190 6.07 -25.38 1.79
N LEU A 191 4.81 -25.53 1.35
CA LEU A 191 4.03 -26.75 1.55
C LEU A 191 4.58 -27.93 0.77
N LEU A 192 5.03 -27.72 -0.47
CA LEU A 192 5.62 -28.77 -1.29
C LEU A 192 6.89 -29.30 -0.61
N TYR A 193 7.79 -28.42 -0.17
CA TYR A 193 8.96 -28.83 0.59
C TYR A 193 8.58 -29.61 1.85
N ASN A 194 7.62 -29.12 2.65
CA ASN A 194 7.12 -29.83 3.83
C ASN A 194 6.55 -31.21 3.48
N GLY A 195 5.73 -31.29 2.42
CA GLY A 195 5.08 -32.50 1.96
C GLY A 195 6.07 -33.54 1.46
N VAL A 196 7.14 -33.12 0.78
CA VAL A 196 8.25 -33.98 0.36
C VAL A 196 8.99 -34.53 1.58
N LEU A 197 9.37 -33.65 2.52
CA LEU A 197 10.17 -34.02 3.68
C LEU A 197 9.41 -34.94 4.65
N GLU A 198 8.15 -34.62 4.97
CA GLU A 198 7.31 -35.38 5.91
C GLU A 198 6.48 -36.49 5.22
N ARG A 199 6.60 -36.63 3.89
CA ARG A 199 5.79 -37.55 3.06
C ARG A 199 4.28 -37.29 3.16
N ARG A 200 3.89 -36.02 3.32
CA ARG A 200 2.49 -35.54 3.45
C ARG A 200 2.04 -34.74 2.23
N TRP A 201 2.09 -35.35 1.06
CA TRP A 201 1.78 -34.71 -0.23
C TRP A 201 0.35 -34.17 -0.35
N TRP A 202 -0.59 -34.71 0.43
CA TRP A 202 -2.00 -34.36 0.39
C TRP A 202 -2.30 -32.96 0.99
N GLU A 203 -1.39 -32.40 1.77
CA GLU A 203 -1.57 -31.09 2.42
C GLU A 203 -1.66 -29.95 1.40
N LEU A 204 -0.92 -30.06 0.27
CA LEU A 204 -0.95 -29.06 -0.79
C LEU A 204 -2.30 -29.06 -1.54
N PRO A 205 -2.83 -30.19 -2.03
CA PRO A 205 -4.20 -30.25 -2.54
C PRO A 205 -5.26 -29.79 -1.54
N LEU A 206 -5.12 -30.12 -0.25
CA LEU A 206 -6.04 -29.63 0.78
C LEU A 206 -6.03 -28.09 0.86
N PHE A 207 -4.85 -27.48 0.91
CA PHE A 207 -4.69 -26.03 0.92
C PHE A 207 -5.33 -25.37 -0.30
N LEU A 208 -5.08 -25.91 -1.50
CA LEU A 208 -5.69 -25.41 -2.75
C LEU A 208 -7.20 -25.60 -2.77
N GLY A 209 -7.72 -26.72 -2.25
CA GLY A 209 -9.15 -26.96 -2.08
C GLY A 209 -9.80 -25.94 -1.13
N MET A 210 -9.17 -25.66 0.01
CA MET A 210 -9.62 -24.63 0.96
C MET A 210 -9.61 -23.24 0.32
N LEU A 211 -8.56 -22.89 -0.43
CA LEU A 211 -8.47 -21.63 -1.18
C LEU A 211 -9.61 -21.51 -2.20
N GLY A 212 -9.89 -22.60 -2.93
CA GLY A 212 -10.99 -22.66 -3.90
C GLY A 212 -12.36 -22.45 -3.25
N VAL A 213 -12.63 -23.08 -2.10
CA VAL A 213 -13.87 -22.88 -1.34
C VAL A 213 -14.01 -21.42 -0.89
N VAL A 214 -12.95 -20.82 -0.33
CA VAL A 214 -12.97 -19.40 0.04
C VAL A 214 -13.24 -18.52 -1.18
N ALA A 215 -12.57 -18.77 -2.30
CA ALA A 215 -12.77 -18.01 -3.52
C ALA A 215 -14.21 -18.09 -4.03
N ILE A 216 -14.83 -19.27 -4.01
CA ILE A 216 -16.24 -19.45 -4.41
C ILE A 216 -17.17 -18.63 -3.49
N ILE A 217 -16.98 -18.70 -2.17
CA ILE A 217 -17.81 -17.98 -1.20
C ILE A 217 -17.79 -16.47 -1.45
N PHE A 218 -16.62 -15.91 -1.75
CA PHE A 218 -16.47 -14.46 -1.95
C PHE A 218 -16.81 -14.00 -3.37
N ILE A 219 -16.48 -14.77 -4.41
CA ILE A 219 -16.64 -14.34 -5.80
C ILE A 219 -18.02 -14.66 -6.36
N ALA A 220 -18.60 -15.82 -6.04
CA ALA A 220 -19.89 -16.23 -6.62
C ALA A 220 -21.01 -15.20 -6.43
N PRO A 221 -21.16 -14.54 -5.26
CA PRO A 221 -22.19 -13.51 -5.06
C PRO A 221 -22.02 -12.26 -5.92
N LEU A 222 -20.86 -12.06 -6.56
CA LEU A 222 -20.49 -10.84 -7.30
C LEU A 222 -20.60 -11.03 -8.82
N MET A 223 -20.91 -12.24 -9.28
CA MET A 223 -21.09 -12.53 -10.69
C MET A 223 -22.44 -11.98 -11.21
N PRO A 224 -22.52 -11.54 -12.48
CA PRO A 224 -21.46 -11.57 -13.51
C PRO A 224 -20.53 -10.35 -13.50
N GLY A 225 -20.84 -9.30 -12.72
CA GLY A 225 -20.09 -8.05 -12.74
C GLY A 225 -18.61 -8.22 -12.41
N PHE A 226 -18.28 -9.14 -11.49
CA PHE A 226 -16.89 -9.48 -11.19
C PHE A 226 -16.11 -9.91 -12.44
N ALA A 227 -16.66 -10.77 -13.30
CA ALA A 227 -15.96 -11.22 -14.50
C ALA A 227 -15.71 -10.08 -15.50
N TYR A 228 -16.62 -9.11 -15.59
CA TYR A 228 -16.40 -7.94 -16.45
C TYR A 228 -15.25 -7.07 -15.91
N TRP A 229 -15.35 -6.66 -14.65
CA TRP A 229 -14.43 -5.66 -14.08
C TRP A 229 -13.05 -6.24 -13.73
N PHE A 230 -13.01 -7.49 -13.29
CA PHE A 230 -11.77 -8.16 -12.85
C PHE A 230 -11.03 -8.88 -13.99
N ASN A 231 -11.68 -9.12 -15.13
CA ASN A 231 -11.11 -9.88 -16.26
C ASN A 231 -11.37 -9.23 -17.64
N HIS A 232 -12.64 -9.16 -18.11
CA HIS A 232 -12.92 -8.84 -19.52
C HIS A 232 -12.83 -7.35 -19.92
N GLY A 233 -12.89 -6.42 -18.98
CA GLY A 233 -12.73 -4.98 -19.24
C GLY A 233 -11.31 -4.59 -19.68
N GLN A 234 -10.32 -5.46 -19.45
CA GLN A 234 -8.89 -5.15 -19.52
C GLN A 234 -8.23 -5.31 -20.90
N ALA A 235 -8.99 -5.54 -21.99
CA ALA A 235 -8.41 -5.65 -23.33
C ALA A 235 -8.41 -4.31 -24.08
N PRO A 236 -7.31 -3.91 -24.77
CA PRO A 236 -5.97 -4.50 -24.79
C PRO A 236 -5.06 -3.88 -23.72
N HIS A 237 -4.47 -4.70 -22.86
CA HIS A 237 -3.28 -4.33 -22.10
C HIS A 237 -2.06 -4.99 -22.75
N ASN A 238 -0.97 -4.24 -22.92
CA ASN A 238 0.31 -4.85 -23.21
C ASN A 238 0.72 -5.73 -22.02
N SER A 239 1.37 -6.86 -22.31
CA SER A 239 1.95 -7.69 -21.25
C SER A 239 2.86 -6.82 -20.39
N ARG A 240 2.57 -6.73 -19.08
CA ARG A 240 3.46 -6.08 -18.09
C ARG A 240 4.70 -6.92 -17.80
N LEU A 241 4.86 -8.06 -18.48
CA LEU A 241 5.96 -8.99 -18.32
C LEU A 241 6.82 -8.99 -19.60
N ALA A 242 7.33 -7.82 -19.99
CA ALA A 242 8.37 -7.78 -21.00
C ALA A 242 9.69 -8.22 -20.36
N LEU A 243 10.37 -9.19 -20.97
CA LEU A 243 11.63 -9.72 -20.44
C LEU A 243 12.73 -8.64 -20.35
N SER A 244 12.68 -7.64 -21.24
CA SER A 244 13.53 -6.45 -21.18
C SER A 244 13.38 -5.69 -19.87
N ASP A 245 12.14 -5.50 -19.40
CA ASP A 245 11.83 -4.70 -18.22
C ASP A 245 12.33 -5.40 -16.96
N PHE A 246 12.23 -6.73 -16.92
CA PHE A 246 12.86 -7.54 -15.87
C PHE A 246 14.38 -7.44 -15.86
N ALA A 247 15.01 -7.52 -17.04
CA ALA A 247 16.45 -7.41 -17.13
C ALA A 247 16.94 -6.01 -16.71
N GLU A 248 16.25 -4.96 -17.17
CA GLU A 248 16.56 -3.58 -16.82
C GLU A 248 16.42 -3.32 -15.32
N GLU A 249 15.32 -3.75 -14.70
CA GLU A 249 15.11 -3.51 -13.28
C GLU A 249 16.11 -4.30 -12.42
N ILE A 250 16.24 -5.61 -12.66
CA ILE A 250 17.11 -6.49 -11.87
C ILE A 250 18.59 -6.11 -12.05
N LEU A 251 19.04 -5.88 -13.27
CA LEU A 251 20.46 -5.58 -13.55
C LEU A 251 20.78 -4.11 -13.30
N GLY A 252 19.90 -3.18 -13.65
CA GLY A 252 20.11 -1.73 -13.56
C GLY A 252 19.84 -1.13 -12.18
N ASN A 253 18.71 -1.44 -11.55
CA ASN A 253 18.20 -0.66 -10.40
C ASN A 253 18.29 -1.38 -9.05
N SER A 254 18.01 -2.68 -8.96
CA SER A 254 17.77 -3.41 -7.70
C SER A 254 19.02 -3.69 -6.83
N GLN A 255 19.81 -2.67 -6.48
CA GLN A 255 21.11 -2.80 -5.80
C GLN A 255 21.00 -3.52 -4.44
N TRP A 256 19.99 -3.20 -3.62
CA TRP A 256 19.81 -3.84 -2.32
C TRP A 256 19.41 -5.31 -2.41
N ILE A 257 18.53 -5.66 -3.36
CA ILE A 257 18.14 -7.06 -3.60
C ILE A 257 19.36 -7.87 -4.03
N LYS A 258 20.16 -7.35 -4.97
CA LYS A 258 21.42 -7.97 -5.42
C LYS A 258 22.40 -8.18 -4.26
N LEU A 259 22.59 -7.15 -3.43
CA LEU A 259 23.47 -7.24 -2.25
C LEU A 259 22.99 -8.30 -1.26
N TYR A 260 21.71 -8.32 -0.91
CA TYR A 260 21.18 -9.34 0.01
C TYR A 260 21.26 -10.73 -0.56
N PHE A 261 20.93 -10.92 -1.83
CA PHE A 261 21.06 -12.20 -2.50
C PHE A 261 22.50 -12.72 -2.42
N LEU A 262 23.49 -11.87 -2.75
CA LEU A 262 24.91 -12.22 -2.61
C LEU A 262 25.27 -12.64 -1.18
N LEU A 263 24.90 -11.83 -0.18
CA LEU A 263 25.20 -12.13 1.23
C LEU A 263 24.53 -13.42 1.72
N ILE A 264 23.31 -13.69 1.29
CA ILE A 264 22.59 -14.93 1.59
C ILE A 264 23.33 -16.13 0.98
N VAL A 265 23.72 -16.04 -0.30
CA VAL A 265 24.50 -17.09 -0.97
C VAL A 265 25.81 -17.36 -0.24
N LEU A 266 26.56 -16.32 0.11
CA LEU A 266 27.80 -16.45 0.90
C LEU A 266 27.55 -17.12 2.26
N CYS A 267 26.46 -16.74 2.94
CA CYS A 267 26.03 -17.38 4.18
C CYS A 267 25.59 -18.84 3.97
N LEU A 268 25.19 -19.26 2.78
CA LEU A 268 24.74 -20.63 2.51
C LEU A 268 25.86 -21.57 2.09
N ILE A 269 27.03 -21.07 1.65
CA ILE A 269 28.16 -21.90 1.18
C ILE A 269 28.47 -23.07 2.13
N PRO A 270 28.60 -22.88 3.47
CA PRO A 270 28.89 -24.01 4.36
C PRO A 270 27.78 -25.07 4.38
N ALA A 271 26.51 -24.64 4.36
CA ALA A 271 25.36 -25.54 4.38
C ALA A 271 25.22 -26.30 3.05
N LEU A 272 25.51 -25.64 1.92
CA LEU A 272 25.46 -26.26 0.59
C LEU A 272 26.52 -27.35 0.39
N LYS A 273 27.67 -27.26 1.07
CA LYS A 273 28.66 -28.34 1.09
C LYS A 273 28.13 -29.63 1.74
N GLN A 274 27.13 -29.51 2.62
CA GLN A 274 26.46 -30.63 3.28
C GLN A 274 24.96 -30.62 2.94
N PHE A 275 24.65 -30.53 1.64
CA PHE A 275 23.29 -30.31 1.14
C PHE A 275 22.26 -31.29 1.71
N LYS A 276 22.60 -32.57 1.88
CA LYS A 276 21.67 -33.56 2.46
C LYS A 276 21.26 -33.19 3.88
N THR A 277 22.23 -32.87 4.74
CA THR A 277 21.97 -32.42 6.12
C THR A 277 21.17 -31.13 6.14
N PHE A 278 21.50 -30.18 5.25
CA PHE A 278 20.76 -28.92 5.13
C PHE A 278 19.32 -29.12 4.64
N TRP A 279 19.09 -30.05 3.72
CA TRP A 279 17.77 -30.43 3.23
C TRP A 279 16.91 -31.10 4.31
N GLU A 280 17.53 -31.91 5.17
CA GLU A 280 16.88 -32.56 6.31
C GLU A 280 16.62 -31.59 7.48
N ASP A 281 17.39 -30.50 7.60
CA ASP A 281 17.10 -29.40 8.53
C ASP A 281 15.92 -28.56 8.02
N LYS A 282 14.73 -29.02 8.40
CA LYS A 282 13.45 -28.39 8.08
C LYS A 282 13.42 -26.90 8.36
N THR A 283 13.96 -26.45 9.49
CA THR A 283 13.84 -25.05 9.91
C THR A 283 14.77 -24.18 9.08
N ALA A 284 16.01 -24.62 8.88
CA ALA A 284 16.99 -23.88 8.07
C ALA A 284 16.53 -23.78 6.60
N MET A 285 16.05 -24.88 6.01
CA MET A 285 15.58 -24.88 4.64
C MET A 285 14.32 -24.03 4.44
N LEU A 286 13.32 -24.14 5.32
CA LEU A 286 12.13 -23.28 5.26
C LEU A 286 12.50 -21.80 5.34
N PHE A 287 13.44 -21.44 6.24
CA PHE A 287 13.87 -20.06 6.39
C PHE A 287 14.61 -19.56 5.13
N THR A 288 15.43 -20.42 4.51
CA THR A 288 16.06 -20.11 3.23
C THR A 288 15.05 -19.94 2.10
N LEU A 289 14.12 -20.89 1.91
CA LEU A 289 13.10 -20.83 0.87
C LEU A 289 12.22 -19.60 1.02
N LEU A 290 11.80 -19.30 2.26
CA LEU A 290 11.02 -18.11 2.57
C LEU A 290 11.80 -16.83 2.22
N THR A 291 13.06 -16.72 2.66
CA THR A 291 13.85 -15.49 2.46
C THR A 291 14.14 -15.25 0.98
N LEU A 292 14.52 -16.31 0.24
CA LEU A 292 14.74 -16.22 -1.20
C LEU A 292 13.43 -15.93 -1.95
N GLY A 293 12.33 -16.58 -1.57
CA GLY A 293 11.00 -16.34 -2.12
C GLY A 293 10.58 -14.88 -1.99
N ILE A 294 10.73 -14.29 -0.79
CA ILE A 294 10.44 -12.87 -0.53
C ILE A 294 11.33 -11.93 -1.35
N LEU A 295 12.61 -12.27 -1.57
CA LEU A 295 13.50 -11.47 -2.42
C LEU A 295 13.13 -11.56 -3.90
N THR A 296 12.80 -12.76 -4.39
CA THR A 296 12.32 -12.97 -5.75
C THR A 296 11.00 -12.24 -5.97
N GLU A 297 10.09 -12.32 -5.02
CA GLU A 297 8.83 -11.59 -5.05
C GLU A 297 9.06 -10.08 -5.11
N ALA A 298 9.92 -9.52 -4.25
CA ALA A 298 10.26 -8.12 -4.28
C ALA A 298 10.85 -7.67 -5.64
N ALA A 299 11.70 -8.49 -6.26
CA ALA A 299 12.26 -8.21 -7.58
C ALA A 299 11.17 -8.20 -8.66
N ILE A 300 10.23 -9.15 -8.63
CA ILE A 300 9.10 -9.19 -9.57
C ILE A 300 8.17 -7.99 -9.34
N PHE A 301 7.92 -7.62 -8.08
CA PHE A 301 7.05 -6.50 -7.70
C PHE A 301 7.55 -5.16 -8.20
N GLN A 302 8.87 -4.97 -8.32
CA GLN A 302 9.45 -3.75 -8.88
C GLN A 302 9.08 -3.56 -10.35
N VAL A 303 8.92 -4.65 -11.10
CA VAL A 303 8.56 -4.62 -12.53
C VAL A 303 7.04 -4.53 -12.73
N THR A 304 6.27 -5.29 -11.94
CA THR A 304 4.80 -5.37 -12.13
C THR A 304 4.04 -4.19 -11.52
N SER A 305 4.69 -3.40 -10.66
CA SER A 305 4.07 -2.29 -9.94
C SER A 305 4.82 -0.98 -10.17
N TYR A 306 4.22 -0.06 -10.92
CA TYR A 306 4.69 1.32 -11.15
C TYR A 306 4.62 2.23 -9.91
N THR A 307 4.86 1.68 -8.72
CA THR A 307 4.91 2.44 -7.49
C THR A 307 6.26 3.08 -7.25
N PRO A 308 6.32 4.15 -6.44
CA PRO A 308 7.58 4.72 -6.00
C PRO A 308 8.56 3.62 -5.52
N PRO A 309 9.86 3.74 -5.84
CA PRO A 309 10.88 2.73 -5.51
C PRO A 309 10.88 2.29 -4.03
N ASP A 310 10.48 3.21 -3.15
CA ASP A 310 10.48 3.02 -1.70
C ASP A 310 9.28 2.25 -1.15
N ASN A 311 8.31 1.83 -1.97
CA ASN A 311 7.10 1.15 -1.47
C ASN A 311 7.26 -0.38 -1.36
N ASN A 312 8.26 -0.98 -2.01
CA ASN A 312 8.44 -2.44 -2.10
C ASN A 312 9.60 -2.96 -1.24
N ILE A 313 9.82 -2.39 -0.04
CA ILE A 313 11.02 -2.66 0.79
C ILE A 313 10.77 -3.56 2.01
N PHE A 314 9.72 -4.39 1.96
CA PHE A 314 9.42 -5.39 3.01
C PHE A 314 10.53 -6.45 3.17
N PHE A 315 11.21 -6.78 2.06
CA PHE A 315 12.25 -7.81 2.01
C PHE A 315 13.49 -7.53 2.87
N HIS A 316 13.79 -6.26 3.19
CA HIS A 316 14.97 -5.89 3.99
C HIS A 316 14.99 -6.60 5.34
N SER A 317 13.84 -6.69 5.99
CA SER A 317 13.69 -7.31 7.31
C SER A 317 13.93 -8.83 7.29
N PHE A 318 13.48 -9.52 6.24
CA PHE A 318 13.70 -10.95 6.02
C PHE A 318 15.16 -11.25 5.73
N ALA A 319 15.76 -10.50 4.78
CA ALA A 319 17.17 -10.62 4.46
C ALA A 319 18.04 -10.34 5.70
N PHE A 320 17.75 -9.28 6.44
CA PHE A 320 18.43 -8.96 7.70
C PHE A 320 18.30 -10.09 8.71
N ALA A 321 17.09 -10.60 8.96
CA ALA A 321 16.88 -11.69 9.91
C ALA A 321 17.69 -12.94 9.54
N PHE A 322 17.69 -13.32 8.25
CA PHE A 322 18.42 -14.48 7.76
C PHE A 322 19.93 -14.29 7.89
N ILE A 323 20.47 -13.23 7.29
CA ILE A 323 21.91 -12.94 7.28
C ILE A 323 22.43 -12.79 8.71
N PHE A 324 21.74 -12.02 9.55
CA PHE A 324 22.19 -11.77 10.91
C PHE A 324 22.11 -13.04 11.77
N SER A 325 21.07 -13.88 11.63
CA SER A 325 21.00 -15.19 12.30
C SER A 325 22.18 -16.09 11.93
N GLN A 326 22.52 -16.14 10.64
CA GLN A 326 23.61 -16.96 10.12
C GLN A 326 24.99 -16.44 10.53
N LEU A 327 25.22 -15.12 10.48
CA LEU A 327 26.49 -14.50 10.87
C LEU A 327 26.72 -14.56 12.37
N THR A 328 25.72 -14.23 13.19
CA THR A 328 25.82 -14.29 14.66
C THR A 328 26.16 -15.70 15.13
N ALA A 329 25.53 -16.74 14.53
CA ALA A 329 25.82 -18.13 14.86
C ALA A 329 27.28 -18.53 14.52
N ARG A 330 27.78 -18.12 13.36
CA ARG A 330 29.13 -18.49 12.89
C ARG A 330 30.25 -17.71 13.57
N LEU A 331 30.01 -16.42 13.82
CA LEU A 331 30.96 -15.54 14.50
C LEU A 331 30.87 -15.64 16.02
N GLN A 332 29.95 -16.47 16.54
CA GLN A 332 29.73 -16.68 17.98
C GLN A 332 29.48 -15.37 18.74
N ILE A 333 28.76 -14.42 18.11
CA ILE A 333 28.46 -13.12 18.70
C ILE A 333 27.37 -13.30 19.76
N ASP A 334 27.67 -13.00 21.02
CA ASP A 334 26.67 -13.04 22.09
C ASP A 334 25.80 -11.78 22.13
N LEU A 335 24.60 -11.88 21.55
CA LEU A 335 23.59 -10.83 21.59
C LEU A 335 22.72 -10.85 22.86
N SER A 336 22.97 -11.77 23.80
CA SER A 336 22.29 -11.76 25.09
C SER A 336 22.77 -10.60 25.98
N GLY A 337 23.99 -10.11 25.76
CA GLY A 337 24.56 -8.95 26.41
C GLY A 337 23.91 -7.64 25.98
N LEU A 338 23.47 -6.84 26.96
CA LEU A 338 22.80 -5.54 26.72
C LEU A 338 23.63 -4.59 25.85
N ARG A 339 24.96 -4.57 26.00
CA ARG A 339 25.85 -3.68 25.23
C ARG A 339 25.86 -4.01 23.75
N ALA A 340 26.06 -5.28 23.40
CA ALA A 340 26.07 -5.73 22.01
C ALA A 340 24.70 -5.50 21.37
N PHE A 341 23.62 -5.84 22.09
CA PHE A 341 22.26 -5.60 21.65
C PHE A 341 21.95 -4.10 21.39
N LEU A 342 22.30 -3.21 22.34
CA LEU A 342 22.08 -1.77 22.18
C LEU A 342 22.92 -1.18 21.05
N LEU A 343 24.17 -1.62 20.91
CA LEU A 343 25.04 -1.18 19.81
C LEU A 343 24.45 -1.60 18.45
N SER A 344 23.99 -2.86 18.32
CA SER A 344 23.30 -3.31 17.10
C SER A 344 22.04 -2.50 16.83
N GLY A 345 21.23 -2.22 17.86
CA GLY A 345 20.05 -1.36 17.72
C GLY A 345 20.40 0.05 17.24
N LEU A 346 21.44 0.67 17.79
CA LEU A 346 21.89 2.00 17.40
C LEU A 346 22.41 2.04 15.96
N LEU A 347 23.14 1.01 15.53
CA LEU A 347 23.59 0.89 14.14
C LEU A 347 22.42 0.72 13.16
N ILE A 348 21.37 -0.01 13.55
CA ILE A 348 20.13 -0.12 12.75
C ILE A 348 19.43 1.23 12.65
N MET A 349 19.30 1.95 13.76
CA MET A 349 18.72 3.30 13.77
C MET A 349 19.52 4.24 12.87
N LEU A 350 20.86 4.20 12.95
CA LEU A 350 21.74 4.97 12.08
C LEU A 350 21.54 4.62 10.60
N TRP A 351 21.46 3.32 10.27
CA TRP A 351 21.24 2.83 8.91
C TRP A 351 19.91 3.32 8.32
N TRP A 352 18.83 3.32 9.11
CA TRP A 352 17.52 3.79 8.69
C TRP A 352 17.22 5.25 9.06
N SER A 353 18.26 6.03 9.37
CA SER A 353 18.12 7.40 9.90
C SER A 353 17.35 8.33 8.98
N GLN A 354 17.48 8.16 7.67
CA GLN A 354 16.77 8.94 6.67
C GLN A 354 15.23 8.92 6.86
N VAL A 355 14.68 7.79 7.34
CA VAL A 355 13.24 7.59 7.47
C VAL A 355 12.62 8.54 8.50
N TYR A 356 13.24 8.63 9.69
CA TYR A 356 12.74 9.51 10.75
C TYR A 356 13.35 10.91 10.67
N TRP A 357 14.54 11.07 10.06
CA TRP A 357 15.17 12.39 9.90
C TRP A 357 14.28 13.37 9.14
N LYS A 358 13.56 12.94 8.10
CA LYS A 358 12.61 13.78 7.35
C LYS A 358 11.52 14.42 8.24
N TYR A 359 11.19 13.81 9.37
CA TYR A 359 10.22 14.34 10.33
C TYR A 359 10.90 15.25 11.36
N ILE A 360 12.10 14.87 11.82
CA ILE A 360 12.91 15.68 12.73
C ILE A 360 13.36 16.99 12.07
N GLU A 361 13.74 16.95 10.79
CA GLU A 361 14.21 18.10 10.02
C GLU A 361 13.19 19.25 10.02
N ARG A 362 11.88 18.95 10.15
CA ARG A 362 10.82 19.97 10.24
C ARG A 362 10.90 20.84 11.49
N ILE A 363 11.61 20.38 12.53
CA ILE A 363 11.79 21.10 13.78
C ILE A 363 12.99 22.07 13.68
N PHE A 364 13.91 21.82 12.75
CA PHE A 364 15.08 22.67 12.54
C PHE A 364 14.75 23.77 11.53
N PRO A 365 15.09 25.05 11.80
CA PRO A 365 14.89 26.13 10.85
C PRO A 365 15.73 25.86 9.61
N ARG A 366 15.07 25.71 8.45
CA ARG A 366 15.78 25.71 7.17
C ARG A 366 16.26 27.14 6.91
N GLN A 367 17.56 27.33 6.79
CA GLN A 367 18.07 28.54 6.14
C GLN A 367 17.61 28.47 4.68
N GLU A 368 16.63 29.29 4.33
CA GLU A 368 16.31 29.56 2.94
C GLU A 368 17.54 30.20 2.31
N VAL A 369 18.09 29.57 1.26
CA VAL A 369 19.11 30.22 0.44
C VAL A 369 18.43 31.45 -0.15
N SER A 370 18.71 32.62 0.41
CA SER A 370 18.14 33.85 -0.11
C SER A 370 18.58 33.97 -1.56
N HIS A 371 17.60 34.07 -2.48
CA HIS A 371 17.84 34.49 -3.85
C HIS A 371 18.24 35.97 -3.83
N GLN A 372 19.44 36.26 -3.34
CA GLN A 372 20.02 37.59 -3.46
C GLN A 372 20.47 37.78 -4.91
N PRO A 373 20.33 38.97 -5.49
CA PRO A 373 20.73 39.26 -6.88
C PRO A 373 22.21 38.95 -7.19
N SER A 374 23.07 38.74 -6.18
CA SER A 374 24.47 38.36 -6.32
C SER A 374 24.77 36.87 -6.07
N SER A 375 23.75 36.02 -5.86
CA SER A 375 23.92 34.59 -5.51
C SER A 375 24.06 33.65 -6.71
N GLU A 376 24.14 34.17 -7.94
CA GLU A 376 24.33 33.36 -9.16
C GLU A 376 25.58 32.46 -9.08
N ASN A 377 26.60 32.88 -8.33
CA ASN A 377 27.86 32.15 -8.15
C ASN A 377 27.87 31.17 -6.97
N VAL A 378 26.78 31.05 -6.19
CA VAL A 378 26.72 30.18 -5.01
C VAL A 378 25.84 28.98 -5.31
N VAL A 379 26.47 27.92 -5.81
CA VAL A 379 25.81 26.63 -6.05
C VAL A 379 25.82 25.79 -4.77
N SER A 380 24.65 25.31 -4.39
CA SER A 380 24.38 24.45 -3.24
C SER A 380 23.49 23.29 -3.68
N ARG A 381 23.33 22.29 -2.80
CA ARG A 381 22.37 21.19 -3.02
C ARG A 381 20.92 21.67 -3.18
N GLN A 382 20.60 22.92 -2.82
CA GLN A 382 19.24 23.46 -2.90
C GLN A 382 18.96 24.21 -4.22
N ASN A 383 19.99 24.66 -4.94
CA ASN A 383 19.87 25.46 -6.17
C ASN A 383 20.74 24.96 -7.33
N PHE A 384 21.36 23.77 -7.24
CA PHE A 384 22.12 23.16 -8.33
C PHE A 384 21.27 22.74 -9.55
N MET A 385 19.95 22.64 -9.37
CA MET A 385 18.99 22.43 -10.44
C MET A 385 18.06 23.64 -10.52
N ILE A 386 17.93 24.21 -11.72
CA ILE A 386 16.88 25.19 -12.01
C ILE A 386 15.57 24.43 -12.06
N ASN A 387 14.67 24.69 -11.11
CA ASN A 387 13.35 24.08 -11.13
C ASN A 387 12.47 24.84 -12.14
N ASN A 388 12.28 24.24 -13.32
CA ASN A 388 11.43 24.81 -14.37
C ASN A 388 9.92 24.61 -14.10
N ASP A 389 9.55 23.86 -13.06
CA ASP A 389 8.15 23.69 -12.66
C ASP A 389 7.68 24.89 -11.84
N THR A 390 7.09 25.86 -12.54
CA THR A 390 6.46 27.05 -11.95
C THR A 390 5.09 26.77 -11.33
N THR A 391 4.56 25.55 -11.47
CA THR A 391 3.23 25.20 -10.97
C THR A 391 3.26 24.64 -9.55
N ASN A 392 4.44 24.30 -9.01
CA ASN A 392 4.59 23.65 -7.72
C ASN A 392 4.40 24.60 -6.52
N VAL A 393 3.32 24.44 -5.74
CA VAL A 393 3.06 25.25 -4.55
C VAL A 393 3.91 24.77 -3.35
N PRO A 394 4.75 25.62 -2.75
CA PRO A 394 5.58 25.28 -1.59
C PRO A 394 4.76 24.75 -0.40
N LEU A 395 5.31 23.78 0.37
CA LEU A 395 4.59 23.22 1.54
C LEU A 395 4.29 24.28 2.63
N SER A 396 5.09 25.34 2.70
CA SER A 396 4.88 26.47 3.61
C SER A 396 3.58 27.23 3.32
N GLU A 397 3.09 27.18 2.09
CA GLU A 397 1.84 27.81 1.67
C GLU A 397 0.62 26.89 1.79
N TRP A 398 0.82 25.63 2.18
CA TRP A 398 -0.27 24.68 2.37
C TRP A 398 -0.98 24.95 3.69
N ARG A 399 -2.30 24.93 3.67
CA ARG A 399 -3.13 25.16 4.86
C ARG A 399 -4.10 24.02 5.10
N PHE A 400 -4.62 23.95 6.32
CA PHE A 400 -5.66 22.99 6.67
C PHE A 400 -7.02 23.46 6.14
N SER A 401 -7.81 22.49 5.68
CA SER A 401 -9.20 22.72 5.32
C SER A 401 -10.06 22.80 6.60
N PRO A 402 -11.10 23.67 6.64
CA PRO A 402 -12.02 23.74 7.76
C PRO A 402 -13.01 22.55 7.79
N TYR A 403 -13.09 21.75 6.71
CA TYR A 403 -14.08 20.68 6.59
C TYR A 403 -13.61 19.40 7.31
N PRO A 404 -14.50 18.72 8.08
CA PRO A 404 -14.13 17.55 8.87
C PRO A 404 -13.51 16.41 8.06
N GLU A 405 -13.92 16.22 6.80
CA GLU A 405 -13.43 15.13 5.95
C GLU A 405 -11.92 15.24 5.68
N PHE A 406 -11.38 16.46 5.75
CA PHE A 406 -9.97 16.77 5.52
C PHE A 406 -9.20 17.06 6.82
N GLN A 407 -9.75 16.70 7.98
CA GLN A 407 -9.12 16.93 9.27
C GLN A 407 -7.68 16.37 9.33
N LYS A 408 -6.74 17.18 9.85
CA LYS A 408 -5.28 16.91 9.91
C LYS A 408 -4.57 16.82 8.56
N ILE A 409 -5.27 17.12 7.46
CA ILE A 409 -4.70 17.07 6.12
C ILE A 409 -4.54 18.48 5.57
N SER A 410 -3.30 18.86 5.24
CA SER A 410 -3.01 20.11 4.56
C SER A 410 -3.01 19.93 3.04
N MET A 411 -3.40 20.99 2.32
CA MET A 411 -3.42 21.04 0.86
C MET A 411 -3.10 22.47 0.40
N PRO A 412 -2.84 22.73 -0.90
CA PRO A 412 -2.60 24.07 -1.39
C PRO A 412 -3.72 25.03 -0.99
N SER A 413 -3.37 26.26 -0.60
CA SER A 413 -4.33 27.29 -0.17
C SER A 413 -5.45 27.52 -1.20
N VAL A 414 -5.06 27.62 -2.47
CA VAL A 414 -5.97 27.77 -3.62
C VAL A 414 -6.95 26.60 -3.79
N THR A 415 -6.57 25.38 -3.40
CA THR A 415 -7.46 24.22 -3.41
C THR A 415 -8.50 24.33 -2.30
N VAL A 416 -8.08 24.73 -1.10
CA VAL A 416 -9.02 24.99 0.01
C VAL A 416 -9.99 26.13 -0.34
N ASP A 417 -9.51 27.20 -0.99
CA ASP A 417 -10.37 28.30 -1.45
C ASP A 417 -11.32 27.82 -2.56
N GLY A 418 -10.84 26.98 -3.48
CA GLY A 418 -11.65 26.37 -4.53
C GLY A 418 -12.79 25.53 -3.97
N ILE A 419 -12.52 24.70 -2.96
CA ILE A 419 -13.56 23.93 -2.25
C ILE A 419 -14.61 24.88 -1.65
N ALA A 420 -14.17 25.94 -0.95
CA ALA A 420 -15.08 26.91 -0.35
C ALA A 420 -15.97 27.60 -1.40
N ARG A 421 -15.41 27.96 -2.57
CA ARG A 421 -16.18 28.54 -3.68
C ARG A 421 -17.17 27.55 -4.28
N VAL A 422 -16.79 26.28 -4.47
CA VAL A 422 -17.71 25.23 -4.93
C VAL A 422 -18.88 25.06 -3.98
N LEU A 423 -18.62 24.97 -2.67
CA LEU A 423 -19.67 24.84 -1.65
C LEU A 423 -20.53 26.12 -1.52
N ALA A 424 -20.03 27.27 -1.98
CA ALA A 424 -20.76 28.52 -1.99
C ALA A 424 -21.71 28.68 -3.18
N LEU A 425 -21.59 27.85 -4.23
CA LEU A 425 -22.39 27.94 -5.45
C LEU A 425 -23.90 27.82 -5.15
N PRO A 426 -24.76 28.62 -5.82
CA PRO A 426 -26.21 28.57 -5.62
C PRO A 426 -26.78 27.17 -5.82
N VAL A 427 -26.39 26.47 -6.90
CA VAL A 427 -26.87 25.11 -7.20
C VAL A 427 -26.57 24.10 -6.08
N VAL A 428 -25.43 24.25 -5.39
CA VAL A 428 -25.06 23.40 -4.25
C VAL A 428 -25.93 23.69 -3.04
N LYS A 429 -26.14 24.97 -2.73
CA LYS A 429 -26.96 25.42 -1.58
C LYS A 429 -28.45 25.13 -1.76
N GLU A 430 -28.96 25.28 -2.98
CA GLU A 430 -30.37 25.13 -3.32
C GLU A 430 -30.78 23.67 -3.42
N LYS A 431 -29.97 22.82 -4.09
CA LYS A 431 -30.32 21.42 -4.33
C LYS A 431 -29.92 20.48 -3.19
N GLN A 432 -28.88 20.82 -2.43
CA GLN A 432 -28.41 20.03 -1.28
C GLN A 432 -28.29 18.54 -1.62
N GLY A 433 -28.82 17.61 -0.81
CA GLY A 433 -28.71 16.17 -1.07
C GLY A 433 -29.36 15.67 -2.37
N ALA A 434 -30.20 16.47 -3.02
CA ALA A 434 -30.79 16.14 -4.32
C ALA A 434 -29.90 16.55 -5.53
N ILE A 435 -28.76 17.20 -5.28
CA ILE A 435 -27.83 17.60 -6.34
C ILE A 435 -27.21 16.38 -7.03
N LYS A 436 -27.26 16.37 -8.37
CA LYS A 436 -26.57 15.36 -9.17
C LYS A 436 -25.16 15.83 -9.48
N VAL A 437 -24.16 15.18 -8.88
CA VAL A 437 -22.75 15.55 -9.02
C VAL A 437 -21.98 14.47 -9.76
N LEU A 438 -21.27 14.87 -10.82
CA LEU A 438 -20.19 14.07 -11.38
C LEU A 438 -18.87 14.58 -10.81
N ASN A 439 -18.27 13.81 -9.90
CA ASN A 439 -16.97 14.15 -9.32
C ASN A 439 -15.88 13.25 -9.92
N MET A 440 -15.18 13.78 -10.93
CA MET A 440 -14.00 13.18 -11.55
C MET A 440 -12.75 13.97 -11.13
N THR A 441 -12.48 13.98 -9.83
CA THR A 441 -11.32 14.64 -9.23
C THR A 441 -10.77 13.82 -8.08
N GLU A 442 -9.58 14.17 -7.59
CA GLU A 442 -9.07 13.62 -6.33
C GLU A 442 -9.86 14.11 -5.09
N LEU A 443 -10.82 15.05 -5.21
CA LEU A 443 -11.64 15.54 -4.09
C LEU A 443 -12.90 14.67 -3.84
N THR A 444 -12.75 13.35 -3.85
CA THR A 444 -13.85 12.42 -3.55
C THR A 444 -14.50 12.62 -2.18
N PRO A 445 -13.83 13.15 -1.12
CA PRO A 445 -14.49 13.42 0.15
C PRO A 445 -15.64 14.43 0.09
N LEU A 446 -15.73 15.23 -0.98
CA LEU A 446 -16.84 16.16 -1.18
C LEU A 446 -18.20 15.45 -1.28
N ALA A 447 -18.24 14.15 -1.59
CA ALA A 447 -19.47 13.36 -1.52
C ALA A 447 -20.11 13.39 -0.13
N HIS A 448 -19.29 13.32 0.91
CA HIS A 448 -19.78 13.44 2.28
C HIS A 448 -20.00 14.90 2.68
N THR A 449 -19.07 15.81 2.35
CA THR A 449 -19.18 17.24 2.69
C THR A 449 -20.43 17.92 2.11
N MET A 450 -20.83 17.53 0.89
CA MET A 450 -22.01 18.08 0.20
C MET A 450 -23.28 17.24 0.40
N HIS A 451 -23.15 16.07 1.04
CA HIS A 451 -24.23 15.09 1.23
C HIS A 451 -24.94 14.66 -0.07
N TYR A 452 -24.22 14.62 -1.20
CA TYR A 452 -24.80 14.12 -2.45
C TYR A 452 -24.71 12.59 -2.53
N GLN A 453 -25.67 11.99 -3.22
CA GLN A 453 -25.68 10.55 -3.44
C GLN A 453 -24.68 10.17 -4.53
N LEU A 454 -23.77 9.24 -4.21
CA LEU A 454 -22.91 8.64 -5.21
C LEU A 454 -23.73 7.79 -6.19
N GLU A 455 -23.53 8.02 -7.48
CA GLU A 455 -24.13 7.19 -8.52
C GLU A 455 -23.70 5.72 -8.38
N THR A 456 -24.62 4.84 -8.73
CA THR A 456 -24.42 3.39 -8.71
C THR A 456 -24.85 2.76 -10.03
N GLY A 457 -24.27 1.61 -10.35
CA GLY A 457 -24.67 0.77 -11.47
C GLY A 457 -23.51 -0.06 -12.02
N PRO A 458 -23.83 -1.04 -12.89
CA PRO A 458 -22.84 -1.95 -13.45
C PRO A 458 -21.78 -1.28 -14.33
N ASP A 459 -22.07 -0.05 -14.79
CA ASP A 459 -21.20 0.77 -15.64
C ASP A 459 -20.54 1.94 -14.90
N PHE A 460 -20.66 2.00 -13.58
CA PHE A 460 -20.08 3.10 -12.82
C PHE A 460 -18.72 2.70 -12.23
N PRO A 461 -17.58 3.18 -12.75
CA PRO A 461 -16.27 2.82 -12.22
C PRO A 461 -15.98 3.57 -10.91
N LEU A 462 -15.24 2.92 -10.00
CA LEU A 462 -14.64 3.57 -8.85
C LEU A 462 -13.45 4.45 -9.24
N TRP A 463 -12.75 4.08 -10.32
CA TRP A 463 -11.54 4.73 -10.77
C TRP A 463 -11.67 5.14 -12.24
N TYR A 464 -11.75 6.45 -12.51
CA TYR A 464 -12.02 7.00 -13.84
C TYR A 464 -10.83 7.03 -14.81
N HIS A 465 -9.69 6.43 -14.44
CA HIS A 465 -8.53 6.37 -15.33
C HIS A 465 -8.84 5.45 -16.52
N LEU A 466 -8.92 6.05 -17.71
CA LEU A 466 -9.23 5.33 -18.95
C LEU A 466 -8.13 4.33 -19.26
N GLY A 467 -8.51 3.07 -19.48
CA GLY A 467 -7.58 1.96 -19.69
C GLY A 467 -7.00 1.40 -18.40
N VAL A 468 -7.47 1.84 -17.22
CA VAL A 468 -7.10 1.24 -15.93
C VAL A 468 -8.34 0.83 -15.14
N GLY A 469 -9.19 1.78 -14.75
CA GLY A 469 -10.41 1.53 -13.99
C GLY A 469 -11.70 1.88 -14.73
N MET A 470 -11.57 2.50 -15.90
CA MET A 470 -12.66 2.91 -16.79
C MET A 470 -12.31 2.51 -18.22
N PHE A 471 -13.28 2.03 -18.99
CA PHE A 471 -13.07 1.59 -20.37
C PHE A 471 -13.99 2.33 -21.35
N ASN A 472 -13.84 2.06 -22.65
CA ASN A 472 -14.58 2.76 -23.72
C ASN A 472 -16.10 2.69 -23.53
N ARG A 473 -16.62 1.57 -23.02
CA ARG A 473 -18.05 1.41 -22.69
C ARG A 473 -18.50 2.45 -21.67
N GLN A 474 -17.75 2.63 -20.58
CA GLN A 474 -18.06 3.63 -19.57
C GLN A 474 -17.85 5.05 -20.09
N LEU A 475 -16.81 5.28 -20.89
CA LEU A 475 -16.58 6.57 -21.53
C LEU A 475 -17.79 6.99 -22.38
N HIS A 476 -18.30 6.10 -23.23
CA HIS A 476 -19.52 6.38 -23.99
C HIS A 476 -20.72 6.68 -23.09
N THR A 477 -20.86 5.95 -21.99
CA THR A 477 -21.93 6.20 -21.02
C THR A 477 -21.83 7.61 -20.44
N PHE A 478 -20.66 8.03 -19.95
CA PHE A 478 -20.47 9.37 -19.40
C PHE A 478 -20.62 10.47 -20.46
N ARG A 479 -20.15 10.27 -21.69
CA ARG A 479 -20.37 11.24 -22.79
C ARG A 479 -21.86 11.45 -23.02
N ASN A 480 -22.65 10.38 -23.11
CA ASN A 480 -24.10 10.48 -23.29
C ASN A 480 -24.77 11.21 -22.12
N LYS A 481 -24.37 10.94 -20.87
CA LYS A 481 -24.92 11.63 -19.70
C LYS A 481 -24.58 13.13 -19.69
N VAL A 482 -23.35 13.49 -20.11
CA VAL A 482 -22.92 14.88 -20.26
C VAL A 482 -23.73 15.57 -21.36
N GLN A 483 -23.85 14.96 -22.54
CA GLN A 483 -24.65 15.49 -23.67
C GLN A 483 -26.12 15.71 -23.28
N GLN A 484 -26.69 14.81 -22.49
CA GLN A 484 -28.06 14.89 -21.96
C GLN A 484 -28.19 15.84 -20.75
N LYS A 485 -27.13 16.52 -20.33
CA LYS A 485 -27.12 17.46 -19.19
C LYS A 485 -27.69 16.84 -17.90
N GLN A 486 -27.31 15.59 -17.60
CA GLN A 486 -27.84 14.85 -16.46
C GLN A 486 -27.33 15.35 -15.09
N TYR A 487 -26.19 16.05 -15.08
CA TYR A 487 -25.54 16.56 -13.87
C TYR A 487 -25.90 18.01 -13.63
N ASP A 488 -25.99 18.39 -12.36
CA ASP A 488 -26.17 19.77 -11.93
C ASP A 488 -24.81 20.45 -11.75
N LEU A 489 -23.83 19.68 -11.26
CA LEU A 489 -22.46 20.08 -11.03
C LEU A 489 -21.52 18.99 -11.55
N VAL A 490 -20.49 19.39 -12.30
CA VAL A 490 -19.38 18.51 -12.65
C VAL A 490 -18.08 19.11 -12.13
N LEU A 491 -17.35 18.33 -11.35
CA LEU A 491 -15.96 18.61 -10.95
C LEU A 491 -15.08 17.71 -11.81
N TYR A 492 -14.22 18.30 -12.64
CA TYR A 492 -13.38 17.57 -13.57
C TYR A 492 -11.91 17.95 -13.40
N GLU A 493 -11.05 16.99 -13.11
CA GLU A 493 -9.62 17.24 -12.96
C GLU A 493 -8.86 17.02 -14.28
N TYR A 494 -8.24 18.07 -14.78
CA TYR A 494 -7.38 18.05 -15.95
C TYR A 494 -5.91 17.94 -15.52
N ALA A 495 -5.32 16.76 -15.75
CA ALA A 495 -3.92 16.45 -15.50
C ALA A 495 -3.20 16.14 -16.84
N PRO A 496 -2.69 17.15 -17.58
CA PRO A 496 -2.18 16.97 -18.93
C PRO A 496 -0.95 16.06 -19.04
N THR A 497 -0.17 15.93 -17.97
CA THR A 497 1.04 15.10 -17.95
C THR A 497 0.74 13.62 -17.68
N LEU A 498 -0.52 13.24 -17.45
CA LEU A 498 -0.92 11.89 -17.12
C LEU A 498 -1.87 11.36 -18.18
N ASN A 499 -1.47 10.30 -18.87
CA ASN A 499 -2.23 9.72 -19.97
C ASN A 499 -3.63 9.27 -19.51
N ASN A 500 -4.64 10.06 -19.88
CA ASN A 500 -6.06 9.83 -19.59
C ASN A 500 -6.38 9.51 -18.11
N PHE A 501 -5.66 10.12 -17.17
CA PHE A 501 -5.94 9.96 -15.73
C PHE A 501 -7.40 10.25 -15.38
N PHE A 502 -7.94 11.30 -16.00
CA PHE A 502 -9.35 11.43 -16.32
C PHE A 502 -9.47 11.56 -17.86
N PRO A 503 -10.53 11.02 -18.50
CA PRO A 503 -10.56 10.88 -19.96
C PRO A 503 -10.62 12.23 -20.68
N PHE A 504 -9.61 12.56 -21.49
CA PHE A 504 -9.55 13.85 -22.18
C PHE A 504 -10.78 14.11 -23.06
N ALA A 505 -11.29 13.08 -23.73
CA ALA A 505 -12.49 13.17 -24.56
C ALA A 505 -13.75 13.63 -23.80
N LEU A 506 -13.84 13.37 -22.49
CA LEU A 506 -14.98 13.82 -21.69
C LEU A 506 -14.90 15.32 -21.37
N ARG A 507 -13.68 15.86 -21.23
CA ARG A 507 -13.46 17.30 -21.04
C ARG A 507 -14.00 18.11 -22.23
N ASP A 508 -13.79 17.61 -23.45
CA ASP A 508 -14.27 18.28 -24.66
C ASP A 508 -15.80 18.34 -24.68
N GLU A 509 -16.49 17.26 -24.28
CA GLU A 509 -17.95 17.25 -24.13
C GLU A 509 -18.44 18.22 -23.05
N LEU A 510 -17.73 18.31 -21.91
CA LEU A 510 -18.09 19.24 -20.84
C LEU A 510 -18.03 20.69 -21.31
N LYS A 511 -16.99 21.06 -22.08
CA LYS A 511 -16.86 22.40 -22.67
C LYS A 511 -17.95 22.75 -23.67
N LEU A 512 -18.53 21.75 -24.34
CA LEU A 512 -19.62 21.93 -25.30
C LEU A 512 -20.99 22.03 -24.62
N HIS A 513 -21.23 21.23 -23.57
CA HIS A 513 -22.57 21.03 -23.03
C HIS A 513 -22.84 21.71 -21.68
N TYR A 514 -21.79 22.12 -20.97
CA TYR A 514 -21.88 22.78 -19.66
C TYR A 514 -21.15 24.12 -19.66
N ARG A 515 -21.50 24.97 -18.70
CA ARG A 515 -20.80 26.24 -18.47
C ARG A 515 -19.72 26.07 -17.41
N GLN A 516 -18.46 26.31 -17.77
CA GLN A 516 -17.38 26.41 -16.78
C GLN A 516 -17.53 27.71 -15.98
N VAL A 517 -17.54 27.61 -14.65
CA VAL A 517 -17.73 28.77 -13.75
C VAL A 517 -16.56 29.02 -12.82
N ASP A 518 -15.66 28.05 -12.64
CA ASP A 518 -14.46 28.19 -11.81
C ASP A 518 -13.36 27.22 -12.28
N SER A 519 -12.14 27.45 -11.80
CA SER A 519 -10.98 26.56 -11.94
C SER A 519 -9.95 26.81 -10.85
N PHE A 520 -9.37 25.75 -10.27
CA PHE A 520 -8.35 25.86 -9.22
C PHE A 520 -7.42 24.63 -9.20
N LEU A 521 -6.29 24.69 -8.47
CA LEU A 521 -5.34 23.58 -8.42
C LEU A 521 -5.91 22.34 -7.74
N ALA A 522 -5.59 21.16 -8.28
CA ALA A 522 -5.86 19.87 -7.64
C ALA A 522 -5.00 19.68 -6.36
N PRO A 523 -5.45 18.89 -5.37
CA PRO A 523 -4.77 18.73 -4.07
C PRO A 523 -3.45 17.92 -4.12
N ARG A 524 -2.94 17.62 -5.31
CA ARG A 524 -1.88 16.62 -5.57
C ARG A 524 -0.48 17.23 -5.68
N ARG A 525 0.54 16.36 -5.70
CA ARG A 525 1.92 16.72 -6.04
C ARG A 525 2.45 15.86 -7.20
N PRO A 526 3.16 16.44 -8.19
CA PRO A 526 3.33 17.88 -8.43
C PRO A 526 1.97 18.58 -8.67
N THR A 527 1.85 19.87 -8.32
CA THR A 527 0.59 20.65 -8.49
C THR A 527 0.43 21.12 -9.92
N ASN A 528 0.45 20.18 -10.86
CA ASN A 528 0.37 20.44 -12.30
C ASN A 528 -0.99 20.05 -12.92
N ALA A 529 -2.01 19.83 -12.08
CA ALA A 529 -3.36 19.51 -12.48
C ALA A 529 -4.34 20.55 -11.95
N MET A 530 -5.39 20.82 -12.73
CA MET A 530 -6.43 21.80 -12.44
C MET A 530 -7.78 21.10 -12.30
N ILE A 531 -8.55 21.46 -11.28
CA ILE A 531 -9.97 21.10 -11.15
C ILE A 531 -10.79 22.20 -11.82
N GLU A 532 -11.52 21.81 -12.86
CA GLU A 532 -12.46 22.63 -13.59
C GLU A 532 -13.88 22.39 -13.04
N VAL A 533 -14.62 23.48 -12.81
CA VAL A 533 -15.97 23.43 -12.23
C VAL A 533 -16.99 23.82 -13.29
N TYR A 534 -17.90 22.91 -13.59
CA TYR A 534 -18.95 23.08 -14.60
C TYR A 534 -20.34 23.00 -13.97
N ILE A 535 -21.24 23.88 -14.39
CA ILE A 535 -22.66 23.84 -14.01
C ILE A 535 -23.54 23.64 -15.24
N LYS A 536 -24.70 23.04 -15.01
CA LYS A 536 -25.75 22.94 -16.03
C LYS A 536 -26.14 24.36 -16.51
N PRO A 537 -26.16 24.62 -17.83
CA PRO A 537 -26.44 25.94 -18.38
C PRO A 537 -27.79 26.53 -17.99
#